data_AF-A0A516HG88-F1
#
_entry.id   AF-A0A516HG88-F1
#
_cell.length_a   1.000
_cell.length_b   1.000
_cell.length_c   1.000
_cell.angle_alpha   90.00
_cell.angle_beta   90.00
_cell.angle_gamma   90.00
#
_symmetry.space_group_name_H-M   'P 1'
#
loop_
_entity.id
_entity.type
_entity.pdbx_description
1 polymer ?
#
loop_
_entity_poly.entity_id
_entity_poly.type
_entity_poly.pdbx_seq_one_letter_code
_entity_poly.pdbx_strand_id
1 'polypeptide(L)'
;MRLFYSTSKALDKWLKADLPTLEGTQKGRNTITSDTNTLSWQLHIIENHYRSTQKTIIATEAYSRFTCFLPVYEPVSLSELHQQLSLQWQPLLIEMIRTNHLLPSSDAILLLSKLDNLPFDIRWAKNTDLSINGHITDAALWVTQTLADRKLDTMPPELAEDLAMYLNSQQKRIKQRKEKFIPLERLFNYCQKITNSIDNQAIKVNEKITLPDNVIRFSDYKK
;
A
#
# COMPACT_ATOMS: atom_id res chain seq x y z
N MET A 1 -4.35 -13.65 2.65
CA MET A 1 -3.17 -12.80 2.97
C MET A 1 -3.58 -11.79 4.02
N ARG A 2 -2.71 -11.34 4.92
CA ARG A 2 -3.06 -10.29 5.91
C ARG A 2 -2.76 -8.91 5.34
N LEU A 3 -3.70 -7.98 5.47
CA LEU A 3 -3.48 -6.55 5.23
C LEU A 3 -3.48 -5.83 6.56
N PHE A 4 -2.36 -5.24 6.93
CA PHE A 4 -2.19 -4.60 8.23
C PHE A 4 -2.00 -3.09 8.08
N TYR A 5 -2.91 -2.33 8.68
CA TYR A 5 -2.83 -0.88 8.76
C TYR A 5 -2.39 -0.43 10.15
N SER A 6 -1.20 0.16 10.20
CA SER A 6 -0.61 0.81 11.37
C SER A 6 -0.96 2.30 11.33
N THR A 7 -1.80 2.75 12.24
CA THR A 7 -2.25 4.15 12.29
C THR A 7 -1.47 4.94 13.33
N SER A 8 -1.03 6.14 12.96
CA SER A 8 -0.47 7.06 13.94
C SER A 8 -1.55 7.49 14.95
N LYS A 9 -1.13 7.87 16.17
CA LYS A 9 -2.05 8.41 17.18
C LYS A 9 -2.88 9.59 16.68
N ALA A 10 -2.31 10.42 15.80
CA ALA A 10 -3.02 11.56 15.22
C ALA A 10 -4.16 11.11 14.32
N LEU A 11 -3.91 10.11 13.45
CA LEU A 11 -4.93 9.56 12.57
C LEU A 11 -6.00 8.80 13.34
N ASP A 12 -5.63 7.94 14.31
CA ASP A 12 -6.59 7.23 15.17
C ASP A 12 -7.55 8.19 15.89
N LYS A 13 -7.01 9.29 16.44
CA LYS A 13 -7.82 10.34 17.07
C LYS A 13 -8.73 11.05 16.08
N TRP A 14 -8.25 11.35 14.87
CA TRP A 14 -9.04 12.03 13.85
C TRP A 14 -10.17 11.16 13.32
N LEU A 15 -9.92 9.86 13.11
CA LEU A 15 -10.91 8.86 12.70
C LEU A 15 -11.90 8.50 13.81
N LYS A 16 -11.58 8.81 15.08
CA LYS A 16 -12.35 8.38 16.27
C LYS A 16 -12.54 6.86 16.33
N ALA A 17 -11.53 6.10 15.89
CA ALA A 17 -11.62 4.65 15.70
C ALA A 17 -11.33 3.81 16.96
N ASP A 18 -10.71 4.43 17.98
CA ASP A 18 -10.26 3.78 19.23
C ASP A 18 -9.51 2.45 19.00
N LEU A 19 -8.50 2.50 18.14
CA LEU A 19 -7.78 1.30 17.72
C LEU A 19 -6.92 0.71 18.85
N PRO A 20 -6.85 -0.64 18.94
CA PRO A 20 -5.97 -1.30 19.89
C PRO A 20 -4.52 -0.91 19.62
N THR A 21 -3.74 -0.72 20.68
CA THR A 21 -2.32 -0.39 20.53
C THR A 21 -1.57 -1.65 20.12
N LEU A 22 -0.72 -1.57 19.10
CA LEU A 22 0.09 -2.71 18.69
C LEU A 22 1.01 -3.15 19.83
N GLU A 23 0.86 -4.41 20.24
CA GLU A 23 1.72 -5.03 21.23
C GLU A 23 3.10 -5.35 20.65
N GLY A 24 4.11 -5.34 21.50
CA GLY A 24 5.50 -5.60 21.10
C GLY A 24 6.48 -5.02 22.10
N THR A 25 7.72 -4.83 21.66
CA THR A 25 8.83 -4.35 22.49
C THR A 25 8.59 -2.96 23.04
N GLN A 26 7.90 -2.09 22.30
CA GLN A 26 7.54 -0.75 22.73
C GLN A 26 6.05 -0.50 22.48
N LYS A 27 5.34 0.00 23.49
CA LYS A 27 3.90 0.27 23.40
C LYS A 27 3.60 1.26 22.27
N GLY A 28 3.01 0.76 21.17
CA GLY A 28 2.62 1.56 20.01
C GLY A 28 3.78 2.17 19.21
N ARG A 29 4.99 1.62 19.33
CA ARG A 29 6.19 2.04 18.58
C ARG A 29 7.00 0.84 18.09
N ASN A 30 6.31 -0.10 17.46
CA ASN A 30 6.92 -1.31 16.92
C ASN A 30 7.14 -1.17 15.42
N THR A 31 8.21 -1.80 14.94
CA THR A 31 8.48 -1.94 13.51
C THR A 31 7.44 -2.86 12.90
N ILE A 32 6.85 -2.44 11.79
CA ILE A 32 5.93 -3.25 11.00
C ILE A 32 6.67 -3.81 9.78
N THR A 33 6.28 -5.00 9.32
CA THR A 33 6.96 -5.68 8.22
C THR A 33 5.94 -6.16 7.20
N SER A 34 6.37 -6.15 5.93
CA SER A 34 5.67 -6.84 4.86
C SER A 34 6.49 -8.03 4.40
N ASP A 35 5.83 -9.17 4.26
CA ASP A 35 6.39 -10.44 3.85
C ASP A 35 5.42 -11.15 2.90
N THR A 36 5.69 -12.40 2.54
CA THR A 36 4.85 -13.15 1.59
C THR A 36 3.40 -13.34 2.05
N ASN A 37 3.11 -13.19 3.34
CA ASN A 37 1.80 -13.41 3.94
C ASN A 37 1.15 -12.14 4.49
N THR A 38 1.92 -11.05 4.66
CA THR A 38 1.47 -9.80 5.27
C THR A 38 1.89 -8.61 4.41
N LEU A 39 0.92 -7.77 4.05
CA LEU A 39 1.15 -6.45 3.46
C LEU A 39 0.84 -5.39 4.53
N SER A 40 1.85 -4.64 4.96
CA SER A 40 1.74 -3.68 6.06
C SER A 40 1.91 -2.24 5.58
N TRP A 41 1.05 -1.35 6.05
CA TRP A 41 1.07 0.08 5.72
C TRP A 41 1.12 0.91 6.99
N GLN A 42 1.98 1.93 7.02
CA GLN A 42 1.94 2.99 8.03
C GLN A 42 1.13 4.16 7.47
N LEU A 43 0.09 4.53 8.20
CA LEU A 43 -0.80 5.64 7.87
C LEU A 43 -0.55 6.80 8.84
N HIS A 44 -0.49 8.01 8.31
CA HIS A 44 -0.35 9.25 9.06
C HIS A 44 -1.24 10.32 8.47
N ILE A 45 -1.76 11.23 9.28
CA ILE A 45 -2.51 12.39 8.81
C ILE A 45 -1.74 13.67 9.11
N ILE A 46 -1.73 14.59 8.15
CA ILE A 46 -1.15 15.92 8.31
C ILE A 46 -2.20 17.00 8.02
N GLU A 47 -2.01 18.17 8.62
CA GLU A 47 -2.69 19.39 8.17
C GLU A 47 -1.95 19.93 6.95
N ASN A 48 -2.69 20.34 5.91
CA ASN A 48 -2.08 20.85 4.67
C ASN A 48 -1.32 22.16 4.89
N HIS A 49 -1.81 22.97 5.82
CA HIS A 49 -1.13 24.12 6.40
C HIS A 49 -1.60 24.27 7.86
N TYR A 50 -0.99 25.17 8.62
CA TYR A 50 -1.36 25.41 10.02
C TYR A 50 -2.87 25.65 10.16
N ARG A 51 -3.53 24.86 11.04
CA ARG A 51 -4.98 24.94 11.32
C ARG A 51 -5.88 24.68 10.11
N SER A 52 -5.38 24.03 9.06
CA SER A 52 -6.23 23.70 7.91
C SER A 52 -7.34 22.72 8.31
N THR A 53 -8.55 22.98 7.84
CA THR A 53 -9.62 21.98 7.87
C THR A 53 -9.30 20.85 6.91
N GLN A 54 -8.67 21.17 5.77
CA GLN A 54 -8.20 20.23 4.75
C GLN A 54 -6.93 19.50 5.23
N LYS A 55 -6.95 18.18 5.10
CA LYS A 55 -5.88 17.31 5.58
C LYS A 55 -5.50 16.33 4.48
N THR A 56 -4.33 15.73 4.64
CA THR A 56 -3.87 14.68 3.74
C THR A 56 -3.44 13.49 4.58
N ILE A 57 -4.00 12.32 4.28
CA ILE A 57 -3.50 11.05 4.80
C ILE A 57 -2.35 10.62 3.89
N ILE A 58 -1.21 10.35 4.52
CA ILE A 58 -0.02 9.78 3.89
C ILE A 58 0.01 8.30 4.25
N ALA A 59 -0.06 7.44 3.24
CA ALA A 59 0.04 6.01 3.41
C ALA A 59 1.37 5.54 2.84
N THR A 60 2.19 4.88 3.64
CA THR A 60 3.49 4.35 3.21
C THR A 60 3.61 2.87 3.52
N GLU A 61 3.87 2.06 2.49
CA GLU A 61 4.04 0.61 2.63
C GLU A 61 5.37 0.28 3.33
N ALA A 62 5.35 -0.67 4.25
CA ALA A 62 6.42 -0.90 5.21
C ALA A 62 7.75 -1.36 4.60
N TYR A 63 7.71 -2.18 3.55
CA TYR A 63 8.89 -2.77 2.94
C TYR A 63 9.45 -1.92 1.79
N SER A 64 8.59 -1.56 0.84
CA SER A 64 8.88 -0.79 -0.36
C SER A 64 9.03 0.70 -0.11
N ARG A 65 8.46 1.22 0.98
CA ARG A 65 8.31 2.67 1.20
C ARG A 65 7.58 3.35 0.07
N PHE A 66 6.76 2.61 -0.68
CA PHE A 66 5.84 3.15 -1.66
C PHE A 66 4.81 4.00 -0.92
N THR A 67 4.61 5.23 -1.38
CA THR A 67 3.81 6.24 -0.70
C THR A 67 2.68 6.69 -1.62
N CYS A 68 1.46 6.74 -1.09
CA CYS A 68 0.33 7.40 -1.74
C CYS A 68 -0.33 8.39 -0.79
N PHE A 69 -1.11 9.31 -1.36
CA PHE A 69 -1.76 10.40 -0.66
C PHE A 69 -3.27 10.30 -0.84
N LEU A 70 -3.99 10.58 0.24
CA LEU A 70 -5.43 10.61 0.25
C LEU A 70 -5.87 11.95 0.87
N PRO A 71 -6.27 12.92 0.05
CA PRO A 71 -6.86 14.18 0.52
C PRO A 71 -8.16 13.90 1.27
N VAL A 72 -8.33 14.51 2.44
CA VAL A 72 -9.52 14.31 3.29
C VAL A 72 -9.95 15.61 3.97
N TYR A 73 -11.26 15.79 4.12
CA TYR A 73 -11.85 16.95 4.78
C TYR A 73 -12.68 16.57 6.03
N GLU A 74 -13.17 15.33 6.09
CA GLU A 74 -13.93 14.80 7.21
C GLU A 74 -13.51 13.38 7.57
N PRO A 75 -13.64 12.96 8.85
CA PRO A 75 -13.33 11.60 9.27
C PRO A 75 -14.18 10.57 8.52
N VAL A 76 -13.52 9.54 8.01
CA VAL A 76 -14.14 8.39 7.35
C VAL A 76 -14.10 7.16 8.27
N SER A 77 -14.97 6.18 8.01
CA SER A 77 -14.88 4.88 8.67
C SER A 77 -13.63 4.10 8.23
N LEU A 78 -13.22 3.09 9.02
CA LEU A 78 -12.10 2.22 8.64
C LEU A 78 -12.36 1.44 7.35
N SER A 79 -13.62 1.09 7.09
CA SER A 79 -14.00 0.39 5.86
C SER A 79 -13.85 1.29 4.62
N GLU A 80 -14.35 2.52 4.72
CA GLU A 80 -14.20 3.53 3.65
C GLU A 80 -12.73 3.88 3.44
N LEU A 81 -11.96 4.05 4.51
CA LEU A 81 -10.53 4.32 4.41
C LEU A 81 -9.78 3.19 3.70
N HIS A 82 -10.10 1.92 4.02
CA HIS A 82 -9.53 0.78 3.30
C HIS A 82 -9.88 0.82 1.81
N GLN A 83 -11.15 1.03 1.47
CA GLN A 83 -11.60 1.08 0.09
C GLN A 83 -10.90 2.22 -0.68
N GLN A 84 -10.84 3.41 -0.11
CA GLN A 84 -10.16 4.58 -0.70
C GLN A 84 -8.66 4.32 -0.88
N LEU A 85 -8.01 3.69 0.10
CA LEU A 85 -6.60 3.33 -0.02
C LEU A 85 -6.39 2.35 -1.18
N SER A 86 -7.19 1.28 -1.28
CA SER A 86 -7.10 0.30 -2.37
C SER A 86 -7.28 0.96 -3.74
N LEU A 87 -8.32 1.78 -3.88
CA LEU A 87 -8.59 2.56 -5.10
C LEU A 87 -7.49 3.59 -5.42
N GLN A 88 -6.67 3.98 -4.45
CA GLN A 88 -5.56 4.88 -4.68
C GLN A 88 -4.28 4.14 -5.06
N TRP A 89 -3.84 3.16 -4.25
CA TRP A 89 -2.50 2.58 -4.42
C TRP A 89 -2.42 1.58 -5.56
N GLN A 90 -3.49 0.80 -5.83
CA GLN A 90 -3.45 -0.21 -6.88
C GLN A 90 -3.40 0.44 -8.26
N PRO A 91 -4.29 1.38 -8.64
CA PRO A 91 -4.22 2.01 -9.96
C PRO A 91 -2.95 2.83 -10.13
N LEU A 92 -2.50 3.55 -9.09
CA LEU A 92 -1.23 4.27 -9.11
C LEU A 92 -0.04 3.35 -9.41
N LEU A 93 0.03 2.18 -8.76
CA LEU A 93 1.10 1.20 -9.03
C LEU A 93 1.07 0.77 -10.50
N ILE A 94 -0.11 0.48 -11.05
CA ILE A 94 -0.27 0.05 -12.44
C ILE A 94 0.12 1.14 -13.42
N GLU A 95 -0.30 2.38 -13.17
CA GLU A 95 0.05 3.51 -14.04
C GLU A 95 1.55 3.77 -14.03
N MET A 96 2.19 3.68 -12.86
CA MET A 96 3.64 3.78 -12.76
C MET A 96 4.36 2.62 -13.45
N ILE A 97 3.87 1.39 -13.36
CA ILE A 97 4.42 0.22 -14.09
C ILE A 97 4.37 0.46 -15.60
N ARG A 98 3.25 0.99 -16.11
CA ARG A 98 3.07 1.30 -17.53
C ARG A 98 3.98 2.44 -17.98
N THR A 99 4.01 3.53 -17.22
CA THR A 99 4.84 4.72 -17.50
C THR A 99 6.33 4.38 -17.51
N ASN A 100 6.78 3.47 -16.64
CA ASN A 100 8.17 3.04 -16.56
C ASN A 100 8.47 1.78 -17.42
N HIS A 101 7.51 1.32 -18.24
CA HIS A 101 7.63 0.15 -19.10
C HIS A 101 8.11 -1.13 -18.38
N LEU A 102 7.74 -1.30 -17.10
CA LEU A 102 8.13 -2.46 -16.30
C LEU A 102 7.39 -3.73 -16.71
N LEU A 103 6.20 -3.58 -17.31
CA LEU A 103 5.41 -4.65 -17.91
C LEU A 103 4.69 -4.17 -19.18
N PRO A 104 4.38 -5.09 -20.11
CA PRO A 104 3.38 -4.85 -21.14
C PRO A 104 2.03 -4.44 -20.54
N SER A 105 1.24 -3.63 -21.27
CA SER A 105 -0.04 -3.13 -20.75
C SER A 105 -1.02 -4.26 -20.41
N SER A 106 -1.07 -5.34 -21.19
CA SER A 106 -1.91 -6.51 -20.88
C SER A 106 -1.56 -7.13 -19.52
N ASP A 107 -0.27 -7.25 -19.24
CA ASP A 107 0.24 -7.92 -18.05
C ASP A 107 0.07 -7.04 -16.81
N ALA A 108 0.19 -5.72 -16.98
CA ALA A 108 -0.12 -4.75 -15.94
C ALA A 108 -1.60 -4.80 -15.53
N ILE A 109 -2.52 -4.88 -16.51
CA ILE A 109 -3.96 -5.05 -16.22
C ILE A 109 -4.25 -6.41 -15.58
N LEU A 110 -3.58 -7.47 -16.02
CA LEU A 110 -3.69 -8.78 -15.38
C LEU A 110 -3.22 -8.72 -13.92
N LEU A 111 -2.11 -8.04 -13.63
CA LEU A 111 -1.63 -7.83 -12.27
C LEU A 111 -2.66 -7.08 -11.41
N LEU A 112 -3.29 -6.03 -11.94
CA LEU A 112 -4.36 -5.30 -11.24
C LEU A 112 -5.50 -6.24 -10.83
N SER A 113 -6.01 -7.02 -11.79
CA SER A 113 -7.08 -7.99 -11.54
C SER A 113 -6.68 -9.02 -10.47
N LYS A 114 -5.42 -9.49 -10.49
CA LYS A 114 -4.92 -10.39 -9.44
C LYS A 114 -4.87 -9.72 -8.08
N LEU A 115 -4.45 -8.45 -8.01
CA LEU A 115 -4.39 -7.67 -6.76
C LEU A 115 -5.79 -7.42 -6.17
N ASP A 116 -6.78 -7.11 -7.01
CA ASP A 116 -8.17 -6.88 -6.59
C ASP A 116 -8.83 -8.14 -6.02
N ASN A 117 -8.47 -9.30 -6.55
CA ASN A 117 -8.99 -10.59 -6.11
C ASN A 117 -8.25 -11.19 -4.92
N LEU A 118 -7.28 -10.47 -4.32
CA LEU A 118 -6.56 -10.97 -3.15
C LEU A 118 -7.48 -11.03 -1.92
N PRO A 119 -7.66 -12.21 -1.29
CA PRO A 119 -8.44 -12.31 -0.06
C PRO A 119 -7.61 -11.75 1.10
N PHE A 120 -7.90 -10.50 1.47
CA PHE A 120 -7.25 -9.81 2.58
C PHE A 120 -7.99 -10.02 3.91
N ASP A 121 -7.28 -10.53 4.92
CA ASP A 121 -7.68 -10.39 6.34
C ASP A 121 -7.19 -9.02 6.82
N ILE A 122 -8.11 -8.06 6.90
CA ILE A 122 -7.80 -6.66 7.23
C ILE A 122 -7.67 -6.50 8.75
N ARG A 123 -6.55 -5.93 9.18
CA ARG A 123 -6.23 -5.69 10.60
C ARG A 123 -5.76 -4.26 10.79
N TRP A 124 -6.15 -3.67 11.91
CA TRP A 124 -5.82 -2.30 12.27
C TRP A 124 -5.19 -2.25 13.66
N ALA A 125 -4.20 -1.39 13.84
CA ALA A 125 -3.70 -1.06 15.17
C ALA A 125 -3.20 0.38 15.22
N LYS A 126 -3.22 0.96 16.43
CA LYS A 126 -2.51 2.19 16.75
C LYS A 126 -1.03 1.88 16.95
N ASN A 127 -0.17 2.42 16.07
CA ASN A 127 1.27 2.24 16.11
C ASN A 127 2.01 3.29 15.26
N THR A 128 3.21 3.67 15.67
CA THR A 128 4.13 4.50 14.89
C THR A 128 5.45 3.77 14.68
N ASP A 129 5.68 3.26 13.47
CA ASP A 129 6.97 2.70 13.09
C ASP A 129 7.99 3.81 12.80
N LEU A 130 8.96 3.96 13.70
CA LEU A 130 10.02 4.97 13.60
C LEU A 130 10.96 4.75 12.40
N SER A 131 11.09 3.51 11.90
CA SER A 131 11.89 3.22 10.72
C SER A 131 11.26 3.79 9.45
N ILE A 132 9.92 3.93 9.41
CA ILE A 132 9.15 4.49 8.29
C ILE A 132 8.95 5.99 8.47
N ASN A 133 8.85 6.46 9.71
CA ASN A 133 8.48 7.83 10.05
C ASN A 133 9.33 8.90 9.33
N GLY A 134 10.62 8.67 9.13
CA GLY A 134 11.48 9.60 8.38
C GLY A 134 11.02 9.84 6.93
N HIS A 135 10.52 8.81 6.25
CA HIS A 135 9.98 8.96 4.88
C HIS A 135 8.60 9.61 4.88
N ILE A 136 7.80 9.38 5.92
CA ILE A 136 6.50 10.05 6.07
C ILE A 136 6.70 11.54 6.33
N THR A 137 7.65 11.92 7.18
CA THR A 137 7.99 13.33 7.43
C THR A 137 8.48 14.01 6.15
N ASP A 138 9.33 13.35 5.36
CA ASP A 138 9.80 13.85 4.07
C ASP A 138 8.64 14.03 3.07
N ALA A 139 7.77 13.03 2.94
CA ALA A 139 6.57 13.12 2.12
C ALA A 139 5.61 14.23 2.58
N ALA A 140 5.46 14.42 3.89
CA ALA A 140 4.67 15.51 4.46
C ALA A 140 5.23 16.89 4.09
N LEU A 141 6.56 17.04 4.09
CA LEU A 141 7.20 18.28 3.65
C LEU A 141 6.88 18.57 2.19
N TRP A 142 7.01 17.56 1.31
CA TRP A 142 6.62 17.66 -0.09
C TRP A 142 5.17 18.07 -0.29
N VAL A 143 4.24 17.48 0.47
CA VAL A 143 2.81 17.85 0.45
C VAL A 143 2.64 19.32 0.81
N THR A 144 3.12 19.74 1.99
CA THR A 144 2.92 21.11 2.48
C THR A 144 3.58 22.17 1.60
N GLN A 145 4.80 21.92 1.10
CA GLN A 145 5.52 22.83 0.21
C GLN A 145 4.82 22.96 -1.14
N THR A 146 4.44 21.84 -1.77
CA THR A 146 3.79 21.86 -3.08
C THR A 146 2.45 22.60 -3.02
N LEU A 147 1.68 22.41 -1.94
CA LEU A 147 0.44 23.14 -1.71
C LEU A 147 0.68 24.63 -1.49
N ALA A 148 1.68 25.00 -0.68
CA ALA A 148 2.04 26.40 -0.44
C ALA A 148 2.49 27.11 -1.73
N ASP A 149 3.38 26.48 -2.51
CA ASP A 149 3.93 27.03 -3.75
C ASP A 149 2.84 27.26 -4.80
N ARG A 150 1.87 26.34 -4.88
CA ARG A 150 0.71 26.44 -5.78
C ARG A 150 -0.46 27.23 -5.21
N LYS A 151 -0.36 27.72 -3.96
CA LYS A 151 -1.42 28.43 -3.22
C LYS A 151 -2.73 27.64 -3.16
N LEU A 152 -2.63 26.35 -2.84
CA LEU A 152 -3.75 25.43 -2.73
C LEU A 152 -3.98 25.06 -1.26
N ASP A 153 -5.22 25.15 -0.79
CA ASP A 153 -5.59 24.73 0.57
C ASP A 153 -5.84 23.22 0.65
N THR A 154 -6.35 22.66 -0.44
CA THR A 154 -6.63 21.23 -0.61
C THR A 154 -5.72 20.63 -1.67
N MET A 155 -5.43 19.34 -1.56
CA MET A 155 -4.67 18.60 -2.56
C MET A 155 -5.62 18.04 -3.62
N PRO A 156 -5.56 18.52 -4.87
CA PRO A 156 -6.30 17.92 -5.97
C PRO A 156 -5.87 16.46 -6.19
N PRO A 157 -6.78 15.58 -6.63
CA PRO A 157 -6.46 14.17 -6.91
C PRO A 157 -5.29 14.01 -7.89
N GLU A 158 -5.25 14.82 -8.94
CA GLU A 158 -4.18 14.78 -9.96
C GLU A 158 -2.82 15.16 -9.35
N LEU A 159 -2.81 16.15 -8.44
CA LEU A 159 -1.61 16.54 -7.73
C LEU A 159 -1.13 15.46 -6.75
N ALA A 160 -2.06 14.77 -6.08
CA ALA A 160 -1.75 13.66 -5.21
C ALA A 160 -1.08 12.52 -6.00
N GLU A 161 -1.61 12.22 -7.19
CA GLU A 161 -1.05 11.23 -8.10
C GLU A 161 0.34 11.63 -8.61
N ASP A 162 0.49 12.82 -9.19
CA ASP A 162 1.77 13.35 -9.68
C ASP A 162 2.87 13.32 -8.59
N LEU A 163 2.52 13.77 -7.38
CA LEU A 163 3.46 13.81 -6.27
C LEU A 163 3.85 12.40 -5.81
N ALA A 164 2.88 11.48 -5.77
CA ALA A 164 3.16 10.08 -5.44
C ALA A 164 4.04 9.42 -6.51
N MET A 165 3.77 9.65 -7.80
CA MET A 165 4.59 9.18 -8.92
C MET A 165 6.03 9.68 -8.82
N TYR A 166 6.21 10.98 -8.54
CA TYR A 166 7.52 11.57 -8.34
C TYR A 166 8.27 10.88 -7.19
N LEU A 167 7.67 10.80 -6.00
CA LEU A 167 8.31 10.24 -4.80
C LEU A 167 8.61 8.75 -4.89
N ASN A 168 7.76 7.98 -5.57
CA ASN A 168 7.94 6.55 -5.75
C ASN A 168 8.95 6.19 -6.84
N SER A 169 9.36 7.16 -7.66
CA SER A 169 10.44 7.05 -8.64
C SER A 169 11.80 7.48 -8.06
N GLN A 170 11.83 8.16 -6.92
CA GLN A 170 13.09 8.55 -6.27
C GLN A 170 13.77 7.38 -5.54
N GLN A 171 15.09 7.33 -5.63
CA GLN A 171 15.87 6.35 -4.87
C GLN A 171 15.82 6.67 -3.36
N LYS A 172 15.26 5.76 -2.57
CA LYS A 172 15.24 5.84 -1.11
C LYS A 172 16.42 5.06 -0.51
N ARG A 173 16.83 5.44 0.70
CA ARG A 173 17.93 4.81 1.44
C ARG A 173 17.51 4.45 2.86
N ILE A 174 17.77 3.21 3.27
CA ILE A 174 17.67 2.78 4.67
C ILE A 174 19.07 2.81 5.27
N LYS A 175 19.34 3.81 6.12
CA LYS A 175 20.68 4.05 6.69
C LYS A 175 21.25 2.83 7.43
N GLN A 176 20.43 2.18 8.27
CA GLN A 176 20.84 1.04 9.09
C GLN A 176 21.27 -0.17 8.25
N ARG A 177 20.58 -0.44 7.14
CA ARG A 177 20.85 -1.58 6.25
C ARG A 177 21.81 -1.24 5.09
N LYS A 178 22.23 0.03 4.98
CA LYS A 178 22.99 0.58 3.84
C LYS A 178 22.38 0.25 2.47
N GLU A 179 21.06 0.11 2.44
CA GLU A 179 20.32 -0.33 1.28
C GLU A 179 19.78 0.87 0.51
N LYS A 180 19.86 0.82 -0.82
CA LYS A 180 19.27 1.79 -1.75
C LYS A 180 18.27 1.06 -2.65
N PHE A 181 17.15 1.70 -2.96
CA PHE A 181 16.12 1.11 -3.79
C PHE A 181 15.15 2.17 -4.31
N ILE A 182 14.43 1.82 -5.37
CA ILE A 182 13.30 2.59 -5.88
C ILE A 182 12.01 1.97 -5.34
N PRO A 183 11.12 2.74 -4.67
CA PRO A 183 9.88 2.23 -4.09
C PRO A 183 8.99 1.50 -5.09
N LEU A 184 8.82 2.07 -6.29
CA LEU A 184 8.05 1.45 -7.37
C LEU A 184 8.52 0.02 -7.64
N GLU A 185 9.80 -0.16 -7.96
CA GLU A 185 10.38 -1.47 -8.30
C GLU A 185 10.24 -2.46 -7.13
N ARG A 186 10.44 -1.98 -5.90
CA ARG A 186 10.36 -2.83 -4.71
C ARG A 186 8.93 -3.31 -4.45
N LEU A 187 7.93 -2.43 -4.56
CA LEU A 187 6.52 -2.82 -4.42
C LEU A 187 6.08 -3.72 -5.56
N PHE A 188 6.48 -3.39 -6.80
CA PHE A 188 6.18 -4.21 -7.97
C PHE A 188 6.69 -5.65 -7.81
N ASN A 189 7.96 -5.82 -7.44
CA ASN A 189 8.54 -7.12 -7.17
C ASN A 189 7.82 -7.88 -6.04
N TYR A 190 7.37 -7.16 -5.01
CA TYR A 190 6.57 -7.73 -3.94
C TYR A 190 5.21 -8.23 -4.45
N CYS A 191 4.49 -7.41 -5.21
CA CYS A 191 3.19 -7.72 -5.82
C CYS A 191 3.27 -8.94 -6.75
N GLN A 192 4.32 -9.06 -7.56
CA GLN A 192 4.53 -10.24 -8.40
C GLN A 192 4.73 -11.51 -7.57
N LYS A 193 5.48 -11.45 -6.45
CA LYS A 193 5.70 -12.61 -5.59
C LYS A 193 4.40 -13.09 -4.93
N ILE A 194 3.61 -12.18 -4.38
CA ILE A 194 2.38 -12.56 -3.68
C ILE A 194 1.33 -13.13 -4.65
N THR A 195 1.20 -12.56 -5.84
CA THR A 195 0.22 -13.01 -6.85
C THR A 195 0.62 -14.34 -7.49
N ASN A 196 1.90 -14.54 -7.83
CA ASN A 196 2.38 -15.81 -8.37
C ASN A 196 2.35 -16.95 -7.33
N SER A 197 2.53 -16.64 -6.04
CA SER A 197 2.44 -17.68 -4.99
C SER A 197 1.03 -18.25 -4.86
N ILE A 198 0.01 -17.42 -5.06
CA ILE A 198 -1.40 -17.80 -5.01
C ILE A 198 -1.77 -18.64 -6.22
N ASP A 199 -1.33 -18.26 -7.42
CA ASP A 199 -1.56 -19.08 -8.63
C ASP A 199 -1.00 -20.51 -8.43
N ASN A 200 0.21 -20.61 -7.89
CA ASN A 200 0.82 -21.91 -7.59
C ASN A 200 0.09 -22.69 -6.50
N GLN A 201 -0.54 -22.03 -5.53
CA GLN A 201 -1.37 -22.69 -4.52
C GLN A 201 -2.72 -23.15 -5.11
N ALA A 202 -3.36 -22.33 -5.94
CA ALA A 202 -4.61 -22.68 -6.62
C ALA A 202 -4.43 -23.89 -7.56
N ILE A 203 -3.31 -23.94 -8.30
CA ILE A 203 -2.96 -25.08 -9.16
C ILE A 203 -2.80 -26.36 -8.32
N LYS A 204 -2.08 -26.30 -7.19
CA LYS A 204 -1.90 -27.45 -6.29
C LYS A 204 -3.19 -27.94 -5.64
N VAL A 205 -4.14 -27.04 -5.36
CA VAL A 205 -5.45 -27.41 -4.83
C VAL A 205 -6.28 -28.11 -5.91
N ASN A 206 -6.27 -27.61 -7.14
CA ASN A 206 -6.96 -28.25 -8.26
C ASN A 206 -6.38 -29.62 -8.64
N GLU A 207 -5.07 -29.83 -8.46
CA GLU A 207 -4.46 -31.15 -8.66
C GLU A 207 -4.98 -32.20 -7.65
N LYS A 208 -5.33 -31.79 -6.43
CA LYS A 208 -5.83 -32.66 -5.35
C LYS A 208 -7.33 -33.00 -5.44
N ILE A 209 -8.06 -32.45 -6.39
CA ILE A 209 -9.47 -32.82 -6.60
C ILE A 209 -9.49 -34.21 -7.25
N THR A 210 -9.87 -35.24 -6.49
CA THR A 210 -10.28 -36.53 -7.03
C THR A 210 -11.51 -36.32 -7.88
N LEU A 211 -11.33 -36.40 -9.19
CA LEU A 211 -12.43 -36.31 -10.14
C LEU A 211 -13.25 -37.61 -10.05
N PRO A 212 -14.58 -37.53 -10.25
CA PRO A 212 -15.40 -38.73 -10.45
C PRO A 212 -14.83 -39.59 -11.59
N ASP A 213 -14.99 -40.92 -11.50
CA ASP A 213 -14.41 -41.89 -12.46
C ASP A 213 -14.78 -41.63 -13.93
N ASN A 214 -15.84 -40.84 -14.19
CA ASN A 214 -16.33 -40.48 -15.51
C ASN A 214 -15.81 -39.13 -16.04
N VAL A 215 -14.87 -38.46 -15.35
CA VAL A 215 -14.32 -37.16 -15.76
C VAL A 215 -12.82 -37.27 -15.98
N ILE A 216 -12.40 -37.11 -17.25
CA ILE A 216 -11.00 -37.17 -17.67
C ILE A 216 -10.43 -35.74 -17.70
N ARG A 217 -9.23 -35.53 -17.17
CA ARG A 217 -8.55 -34.22 -17.30
C ARG A 217 -8.06 -34.05 -18.72
N PHE A 218 -8.17 -32.82 -19.23
CA PHE A 218 -7.68 -32.50 -20.58
C PHE A 218 -6.16 -32.77 -20.72
N SER A 219 -5.40 -32.67 -19.64
CA SER A 219 -3.97 -33.05 -19.57
C SER A 219 -3.70 -34.54 -19.82
N ASP A 220 -4.69 -35.40 -19.56
CA ASP A 220 -4.58 -36.85 -19.68
C ASP A 220 -4.96 -37.31 -21.10
N TYR A 221 -5.43 -36.38 -21.93
CA TYR A 221 -5.73 -36.58 -23.34
C TYR A 221 -4.41 -36.62 -24.14
N LYS A 222 -3.76 -37.79 -24.18
CA LYS A 222 -2.68 -38.04 -25.12
C LYS A 222 -3.25 -38.25 -26.53
N LYS A 223 -2.72 -37.53 -27.51
CA LYS A 223 -2.89 -37.85 -28.95
C LYS A 223 -2.22 -39.18 -29.28
#